data_AF-A0A7X9BQW9-F1
#
_entry.id   AF-A0A7X9BQW9-F1
#
_cell.length_a   1.000
_cell.length_b   1.000
_cell.length_c   1.000
_cell.angle_alpha   90.00
_cell.angle_beta   90.00
_cell.angle_gamma   90.00
#
_symmetry.space_group_name_H-M   'P 1'
#
loop_
_entity.id
_entity.type
_entity.pdbx_description
1 polymer ?
#
loop_
_entity_poly.entity_id
_entity_poly.type
_entity_poly.pdbx_seq_one_letter_code
_entity_poly.pdbx_strand_id
1 'polypeptide(L)'
;NTVMPWLFDSIEPLADGLVAHFETLIQAQIDVFSGKVSPSGLLPITLPASEEVIAVDEDGECISRNDVPGYDKDLYLPEGMTYAYKDEFGNEYKLGFGLTY
;
A
#
# COMPACT_ATOMS: atom_id res chain seq x y z
N ASN A 1 11.78 -0.91 -2.26
CA ASN A 1 11.44 -0.47 -3.62
C ASN A 1 10.01 -0.90 -3.94
N THR A 2 9.08 0.03 -4.03
CA THR A 2 7.62 -0.18 -4.08
C THR A 2 7.07 -0.01 -5.50
N VAL A 3 7.74 -0.58 -6.51
CA VAL A 3 7.30 -0.49 -7.92
C VAL A 3 5.99 -1.24 -8.23
N MET A 4 5.55 -2.10 -7.31
CA MET A 4 4.29 -2.83 -7.36
C MET A 4 3.60 -2.77 -5.99
N PRO A 5 2.29 -3.09 -5.89
CA PRO A 5 1.63 -3.22 -4.60
C PRO A 5 2.24 -4.35 -3.77
N TRP A 6 2.42 -4.11 -2.47
CA TRP A 6 2.94 -5.05 -1.49
C TRP A 6 1.90 -5.33 -0.42
N LEU A 7 1.96 -6.52 0.16
CA LEU A 7 1.22 -6.88 1.37
C LEU A 7 2.04 -6.50 2.60
N PHE A 8 1.44 -5.72 3.49
CA PHE A 8 2.10 -5.21 4.70
C PHE A 8 1.53 -5.78 6.00
N ASP A 9 0.46 -6.55 5.93
CA ASP A 9 -0.22 -7.21 7.05
C ASP A 9 0.73 -8.02 7.95
N SER A 10 1.72 -8.68 7.37
CA SER A 10 2.74 -9.44 8.10
C SER A 10 3.98 -8.63 8.52
N ILE A 11 4.15 -7.43 7.98
CA ILE A 11 5.38 -6.62 8.15
C ILE A 11 5.17 -5.50 9.16
N GLU A 12 4.05 -4.78 9.06
CA GLU A 12 3.75 -3.62 9.90
C GLU A 12 3.78 -3.93 11.40
N PRO A 13 3.24 -5.07 11.89
CA PRO A 13 3.30 -5.39 13.33
C PRO A 13 4.71 -5.64 13.87
N LEU A 14 5.70 -5.77 12.98
CA LEU A 14 7.09 -6.05 13.31
C LEU A 14 8.00 -4.83 13.15
N ALA A 15 7.46 -3.69 12.70
CA ALA A 15 8.25 -2.52 12.31
C ALA A 15 7.82 -1.27 13.10
N ASP A 16 8.80 -0.54 13.68
CA ASP A 16 8.54 0.77 14.30
C ASP A 16 8.27 1.88 13.27
N GLY A 17 8.63 1.64 12.00
CA GLY A 17 8.46 2.60 10.92
C GLY A 17 8.67 1.97 9.56
N LEU A 18 7.81 2.33 8.61
CA LEU A 18 7.83 1.82 7.24
C LEU A 18 8.03 2.97 6.27
N VAL A 19 9.04 2.86 5.40
CA VAL A 19 9.26 3.81 4.31
C VAL A 19 9.10 3.12 2.97
N ALA A 20 8.02 3.46 2.27
CA ALA A 20 7.85 3.10 0.87
C ALA A 20 8.69 4.06 0.01
N HIS A 21 9.66 3.51 -0.72
CA HIS A 21 10.47 4.27 -1.68
C HIS A 21 10.37 3.63 -3.06
N PHE A 22 10.56 4.44 -4.10
CA PHE A 22 10.62 4.02 -5.49
C PHE A 22 12.06 4.03 -6.01
N GLU A 23 12.24 3.80 -7.30
CA GLU A 23 13.51 4.05 -7.97
C GLU A 23 13.80 5.56 -8.00
N THR A 24 14.57 6.02 -7.02
CA THR A 24 14.99 7.40 -6.84
C THR A 24 16.46 7.45 -6.43
N LEU A 25 17.04 8.65 -6.43
CA LEU A 25 18.43 8.87 -6.05
C LEU A 25 18.69 8.41 -4.60
N ILE A 26 19.73 7.60 -4.39
CA ILE A 26 20.14 7.13 -3.05
C ILE A 26 20.35 8.31 -2.10
N GLN A 27 20.95 9.40 -2.57
CA GLN A 27 21.15 10.60 -1.75
C GLN A 27 19.84 11.22 -1.26
N ALA A 28 18.79 11.23 -2.10
CA ALA A 28 17.48 11.75 -1.69
C ALA A 28 16.84 10.88 -0.61
N GLN A 29 17.03 9.56 -0.67
CA GLN A 29 16.57 8.64 0.37
C GLN A 29 17.31 8.90 1.69
N ILE A 30 18.64 9.07 1.65
CA ILE A 30 19.46 9.39 2.82
C ILE A 30 19.08 10.75 3.42
N ASP A 31 18.83 11.76 2.59
CA ASP A 31 18.40 13.09 3.05
C ASP A 31 17.05 13.02 3.80
N VAL A 32 16.13 12.15 3.37
CA VAL A 32 14.90 11.87 4.12
C VAL A 32 15.24 11.10 5.40
N PHE A 33 15.92 9.95 5.34
CA PHE A 33 16.20 9.16 6.55
C PHE A 33 16.97 9.91 7.64
N SER A 34 17.83 10.86 7.26
CA SER A 34 18.58 11.71 8.19
C SER A 34 17.80 12.92 8.73
N GLY A 35 16.55 13.12 8.28
CA GLY A 35 15.71 14.26 8.68
C GLY A 35 16.12 15.59 8.04
N LYS A 36 17.05 15.58 7.08
CA LYS A 36 17.46 16.79 6.33
C LYS A 36 16.32 17.32 5.45
N VAL A 37 15.45 16.42 4.97
CA VAL A 37 14.24 16.77 4.22
C VAL A 37 13.06 15.96 4.78
N SER A 38 11.95 16.62 5.09
CA SER A 38 10.73 15.93 5.53
C SER A 38 10.08 15.16 4.38
N PRO A 39 9.55 13.94 4.63
CA PRO A 39 8.80 13.20 3.64
C PRO A 39 7.51 13.95 3.29
N SER A 40 7.25 14.01 1.99
CA SER A 40 6.08 14.67 1.39
C SER A 40 5.47 13.84 0.24
N GLY A 41 5.98 12.62 0.04
CA GLY A 41 5.48 11.71 -0.98
C GLY A 41 4.11 11.16 -0.60
N LEU A 42 3.27 10.98 -1.61
CA LEU A 42 1.97 10.34 -1.50
C LEU A 42 1.96 9.09 -2.37
N LEU A 43 1.31 8.03 -1.91
CA LEU A 43 1.23 6.76 -2.63
C LEU A 43 0.54 6.97 -3.99
N PRO A 44 1.17 6.57 -5.11
CA PRO A 44 0.56 6.62 -6.44
C PRO A 44 -0.32 5.39 -6.73
N ILE A 45 -0.39 4.45 -5.80
CA ILE A 45 -1.14 3.18 -5.88
C ILE A 45 -1.81 2.90 -4.54
N THR A 46 -2.90 2.12 -4.54
CA THR A 46 -3.49 1.59 -3.30
C THR A 46 -2.87 0.23 -2.98
N LEU A 47 -2.53 -0.01 -1.73
CA LEU A 47 -1.93 -1.29 -1.30
C LEU A 47 -3.02 -2.27 -0.85
N PRO A 48 -2.96 -3.55 -1.26
CA PRO A 48 -3.93 -4.56 -0.89
C PRO A 48 -3.86 -4.89 0.60
N ALA A 49 -5.03 -5.15 1.21
CA ALA A 49 -5.17 -5.42 2.62
C ALA A 49 -4.59 -6.78 3.05
N SER A 50 -4.71 -7.79 2.19
CA SER A 50 -4.30 -9.17 2.47
C SER A 50 -4.22 -9.98 1.16
N GLU A 51 -3.72 -11.20 1.23
CA GLU A 51 -3.80 -12.16 0.13
C GLU A 51 -5.25 -12.44 -0.30
N GLU A 52 -6.20 -12.40 0.64
CA GLU A 52 -7.61 -12.71 0.40
C GLU A 52 -8.27 -11.75 -0.59
N VAL A 53 -7.90 -10.46 -0.60
CA VAL A 53 -8.49 -9.45 -1.50
C VAL A 53 -7.84 -9.41 -2.88
N ILE A 54 -6.80 -10.22 -3.11
CA ILE A 54 -6.13 -10.42 -4.39
C ILE A 54 -6.11 -11.90 -4.81
N ALA A 55 -6.90 -12.74 -4.13
CA ALA A 55 -6.98 -14.15 -4.41
C ALA A 55 -7.50 -14.40 -5.83
N VAL A 56 -6.94 -15.41 -6.48
CA VAL A 56 -7.33 -15.86 -7.81
C VAL A 56 -7.83 -17.30 -7.67
N ASP A 57 -8.99 -17.59 -8.26
CA ASP A 57 -9.60 -18.92 -8.20
C ASP A 57 -9.02 -19.88 -9.26
N GLU A 58 -9.56 -21.10 -9.31
CA GLU A 58 -9.11 -22.15 -10.23
C GLU A 58 -9.39 -21.81 -11.72
N ASP A 59 -10.35 -20.94 -11.99
CA ASP A 59 -10.69 -20.45 -13.34
C ASP A 59 -9.83 -19.24 -13.76
N GLY A 60 -8.98 -18.74 -12.86
CA GLY A 60 -8.09 -17.61 -13.10
C GLY A 60 -8.75 -16.25 -12.85
N GLU A 61 -9.93 -16.22 -12.22
CA GLU A 61 -10.65 -15.00 -11.91
C GLU A 61 -10.18 -14.44 -10.57
N CYS A 62 -9.78 -13.18 -10.56
CA CYS A 62 -9.36 -12.48 -9.35
C CYS A 62 -10.60 -11.96 -8.60
N ILE A 63 -10.65 -12.20 -7.28
CA ILE A 63 -11.72 -11.69 -6.40
C ILE A 63 -11.85 -10.16 -6.47
N SER A 64 -10.74 -9.46 -6.69
CA SER A 64 -10.74 -8.05 -7.05
C SER A 64 -10.50 -7.87 -8.54
N ARG A 65 -11.48 -7.30 -9.24
CA ARG A 65 -11.42 -7.07 -10.69
C ARG A 65 -10.13 -6.37 -11.12
N ASN A 66 -9.40 -6.97 -12.05
CA ASN A 66 -8.07 -6.51 -12.46
C ASN A 66 -8.08 -5.20 -13.27
N ASP A 67 -9.20 -4.84 -13.86
CA ASP A 67 -9.43 -3.61 -14.64
C ASP A 67 -9.87 -2.42 -13.78
N VAL A 68 -10.15 -2.64 -12.50
CA VAL A 68 -10.60 -1.60 -11.56
C VAL A 68 -9.39 -1.05 -10.80
N PRO A 69 -9.22 0.29 -10.73
CA PRO A 69 -8.14 0.88 -9.96
C PRO A 69 -8.32 0.61 -8.46
N GLY A 70 -7.21 0.49 -7.73
CA GLY A 70 -7.22 0.04 -6.34
C GLY A 70 -8.12 0.84 -5.39
N TYR A 71 -8.30 2.14 -5.62
CA TYR A 71 -9.16 2.99 -4.80
C TYR A 71 -10.67 2.74 -5.01
N ASP A 72 -11.06 2.09 -6.12
CA ASP A 72 -12.46 1.77 -6.47
C ASP A 72 -12.78 0.27 -6.32
N LYS A 73 -11.79 -0.57 -5.96
CA LYS A 73 -11.97 -2.03 -5.88
C LYS A 73 -13.02 -2.46 -4.84
N ASP A 74 -13.24 -1.68 -3.80
CA ASP A 74 -14.24 -1.94 -2.74
C ASP A 74 -15.66 -2.10 -3.32
N LEU A 75 -15.99 -1.43 -4.43
CA LEU A 75 -17.30 -1.52 -5.09
C LEU A 75 -17.61 -2.91 -5.66
N TYR A 76 -16.59 -3.74 -5.83
CA TYR A 76 -16.67 -5.04 -6.51
C TYR A 76 -16.24 -6.20 -5.61
N LEU A 77 -15.74 -5.91 -4.41
CA LEU A 77 -15.40 -6.93 -3.42
C LEU A 77 -16.66 -7.47 -2.72
N PRO A 78 -16.62 -8.71 -2.21
CA PRO A 78 -17.67 -9.24 -1.35
C PRO A 78 -17.93 -8.35 -0.12
N GLU A 79 -19.15 -8.40 0.40
CA GLU A 79 -19.53 -7.64 1.59
C GLU A 79 -18.62 -8.01 2.79
N GLY A 80 -18.13 -6.99 3.49
CA GLY A 80 -17.22 -7.15 4.63
C GLY A 80 -15.73 -7.13 4.28
N MET A 81 -15.37 -7.07 2.99
CA MET A 81 -13.99 -6.89 2.55
C MET A 81 -13.69 -5.44 2.13
N THR A 82 -12.46 -5.01 2.37
CA THR A 82 -11.92 -3.72 1.89
C THR A 82 -10.58 -3.96 1.24
N TYR A 83 -10.34 -3.35 0.08
CA TYR A 83 -9.12 -3.56 -0.68
C TYR A 83 -7.91 -2.90 -0.01
N ALA A 84 -8.08 -1.69 0.53
CA ALA A 84 -6.95 -0.93 1.06
C ALA A 84 -6.46 -1.51 2.39
N TYR A 85 -5.14 -1.70 2.51
CA TYR A 85 -4.49 -2.03 3.78
C TYR A 85 -4.75 -0.94 4.82
N LYS A 86 -5.05 -1.37 6.05
CA LYS A 86 -5.28 -0.50 7.20
C LYS A 86 -4.37 -0.93 8.34
N ASP A 87 -3.55 0.00 8.81
CA ASP A 87 -2.60 -0.25 9.90
C ASP A 87 -3.26 -0.21 11.29
N GLU A 88 -2.50 -0.50 12.34
CA GLU A 88 -3.01 -0.51 13.71
C GLU A 88 -3.49 0.87 14.21
N PHE A 89 -2.97 1.95 13.60
CA PHE A 89 -3.34 3.33 13.90
C PHE A 89 -4.55 3.80 13.09
N GLY A 90 -5.08 2.95 12.22
CA GLY A 90 -6.25 3.20 11.39
C GLY A 90 -5.98 3.99 10.12
N ASN A 91 -4.72 4.17 9.73
CA ASN A 91 -4.37 4.76 8.45
C ASN A 91 -4.68 3.80 7.30
N GLU A 92 -5.32 4.30 6.25
CA GLU A 92 -5.63 3.52 5.06
C GLU A 92 -4.63 3.85 3.95
N TYR A 93 -3.96 2.82 3.43
CA TYR A 93 -2.91 2.94 2.40
C TYR A 93 -3.54 3.01 1.00
N LYS A 94 -4.46 3.97 0.83
CA LYS A 94 -5.12 4.32 -0.44
C LYS A 94 -4.25 5.22 -1.31
N LEU A 95 -4.64 5.34 -2.58
CA LEU A 95 -4.10 6.35 -3.50
C LEU A 95 -4.09 7.72 -2.80
N GLY A 96 -2.94 8.38 -2.78
CA GLY A 96 -2.78 9.69 -2.16
C GLY A 96 -2.44 9.66 -0.66
N PHE A 97 -2.31 8.49 -0.03
CA PHE A 97 -1.89 8.39 1.36
C PHE A 97 -0.39 8.67 1.52
N GLY A 98 -0.01 9.38 2.58
CA GLY A 98 1.38 9.59 2.96
C GLY A 98 1.45 10.30 4.31
N LEU A 99 2.56 10.08 5.03
CA LEU A 99 2.80 10.67 6.34
C LEU A 99 3.96 11.66 6.29
N THR A 100 4.01 12.51 7.32
CA THR A 100 5.13 13.40 7.60
C THR A 100 5.62 13.18 9.04
N TYR A 101 6.74 13.80 9.43
CA TYR A 101 7.30 13.69 10.78
C TYR A 101 6.44 14.35 11.86
#